data_AF-A0A2P4XE55-F1
#
_entry.id   AF-A0A2P4XE55-F1
#
_cell.length_a   1.000
_cell.length_b   1.000
_cell.length_c   1.000
_cell.angle_alpha   90.00
_cell.angle_beta   90.00
_cell.angle_gamma   90.00
#
_symmetry.space_group_name_H-M   'P 1'
#
loop_
_entity.id
_entity.type
_entity.pdbx_description
1 polymer ?
#
loop_
_entity_poly.entity_id
_entity_poly.type
_entity_poly.pdbx_seq_one_letter_code
_entity_poly.pdbx_strand_id
1 'polypeptide(L)'
;MTLQEKLMKTSNENLAKRRTSWTFMRALLWKNWLIKSRQPVATACEILVPTFFILLLGLLKLITETVDVPAGWSDDADNTAGTRYNLFQPTGQEIEWVDTDLPKFALHESTMTGLMLKLGRQSIDD
;
A
#
# COMPACT_ATOMS: atom_id res chain seq x y z
N MET A 1 46.68 8.35 39.16
CA MET A 1 45.27 8.57 38.79
C MET A 1 44.61 7.21 38.65
N THR A 2 43.66 6.90 39.52
CA THR A 2 43.02 5.58 39.54
C THR A 2 42.07 5.42 38.35
N LEU A 3 41.80 4.20 37.89
CA LEU A 3 40.89 3.96 36.75
C LEU A 3 39.49 4.54 37.00
N GLN A 4 39.06 4.57 38.26
CA GLN A 4 37.82 5.18 38.72
C GLN A 4 37.78 6.68 38.44
N GLU A 5 38.87 7.41 38.71
CA GLU A 5 38.97 8.84 38.43
C GLU A 5 38.90 9.15 36.92
N LYS A 6 39.53 8.30 36.08
CA LYS A 6 39.43 8.45 34.63
C LYS A 6 38.00 8.23 34.11
N LEU A 7 37.31 7.20 34.60
CA LEU A 7 35.93 6.91 34.23
C LEU A 7 34.99 8.05 34.65
N MET A 8 35.15 8.55 35.88
CA MET A 8 34.34 9.65 36.40
C MET A 8 34.57 10.94 35.60
N LYS A 9 35.84 11.27 35.28
CA LYS A 9 36.17 12.44 34.45
C LYS A 9 35.56 12.35 33.05
N THR A 10 35.67 11.18 32.41
CA THR A 10 35.10 10.94 31.06
C THR A 10 33.57 11.03 31.08
N SER A 11 32.90 10.50 32.12
CA SER A 11 31.45 10.60 32.28
C SER A 11 31.00 12.07 32.41
N ASN A 12 31.67 12.84 33.27
CA ASN A 12 31.37 14.25 33.49
C ASN A 12 31.56 15.10 32.22
N GLU A 13 32.62 14.84 31.44
CA GLU A 13 32.86 15.51 30.14
C GLU A 13 31.75 15.19 29.12
N ASN A 14 31.29 13.93 29.06
CA ASN A 14 30.16 13.53 28.21
C ASN A 14 28.84 14.18 28.64
N LEU A 15 28.55 14.26 29.95
CA LEU A 15 27.38 14.93 30.49
C LEU A 15 27.41 16.44 30.19
N ALA A 16 28.58 17.08 30.32
CA ALA A 16 28.76 18.48 29.95
C ALA A 16 28.54 18.70 28.44
N LYS A 17 29.07 17.82 27.58
CA LYS A 17 28.86 17.85 26.12
C LYS A 17 27.39 17.64 25.73
N ARG A 18 26.66 16.77 26.44
CA ARG A 18 25.21 16.58 26.26
C ARG A 18 24.43 17.83 26.67
N ARG A 19 24.79 18.46 27.79
CA ARG A 19 24.16 19.70 28.26
C ARG A 19 24.32 20.84 27.24
N THR A 20 25.53 21.01 26.68
CA THR A 20 25.78 22.02 25.65
C THR A 20 25.07 21.71 24.33
N SER A 21 25.00 20.43 23.95
CA SER A 21 24.24 19.97 22.77
C SER A 21 22.74 20.25 22.91
N TRP A 22 22.18 20.03 24.10
CA TRP A 22 20.76 20.32 24.37
C TRP A 22 20.47 21.82 24.30
N THR A 23 21.34 22.66 24.88
CA THR A 23 21.18 24.13 24.78
C THR A 23 21.26 24.62 23.35
N PHE A 24 22.16 24.04 22.54
CA PHE A 24 22.28 24.35 21.12
C PHE A 24 21.06 23.91 20.32
N MET A 25 20.58 22.69 20.57
CA MET A 25 19.38 22.14 19.93
C MET A 25 18.14 22.97 20.26
N ARG A 26 17.97 23.36 21.53
CA ARG A 26 16.88 24.25 21.95
C ARG A 26 16.95 25.60 21.24
N ALA A 27 18.14 26.19 21.11
CA ALA A 27 18.32 27.46 20.40
C ALA A 27 18.00 27.33 18.90
N LEU A 28 18.39 26.22 18.27
CA LEU A 28 18.10 25.93 16.87
C LEU A 28 16.58 25.76 16.64
N LEU A 29 15.91 25.00 17.51
CA LEU A 29 14.47 24.80 17.45
C LEU A 29 13.72 26.12 17.70
N TRP A 30 14.15 26.93 18.67
CA TRP A 30 13.55 28.23 18.92
C TRP A 30 13.73 29.19 17.75
N LYS A 31 14.90 29.17 17.10
CA LYS A 31 15.16 29.93 15.87
C LYS A 31 14.24 29.48 14.73
N ASN A 32 14.16 28.17 14.49
CA ASN A 32 13.29 27.61 13.43
C ASN A 32 11.82 27.88 13.72
N TRP A 33 11.41 27.80 14.99
CA TRP A 33 10.07 28.14 15.45
C TRP A 33 9.74 29.60 15.18
N LEU A 34 10.63 30.53 15.53
CA LEU A 34 10.43 31.96 15.32
C LEU A 34 10.36 32.33 13.83
N ILE A 35 11.14 31.66 12.98
CA ILE A 35 11.07 31.82 11.52
C ILE A 35 9.71 31.34 11.01
N LYS A 36 9.27 30.14 11.42
CA LYS A 36 8.00 29.56 10.96
C LYS A 36 6.78 30.35 11.47
N SER A 37 6.83 30.88 12.69
CA SER A 37 5.79 31.75 13.26
C SER A 37 5.63 33.09 12.54
N ARG A 38 6.66 33.59 11.84
CA ARG A 38 6.59 34.82 11.05
C ARG A 38 5.97 34.63 9.65
N GLN A 39 5.79 33.39 9.22
CA GLN A 39 5.12 33.06 7.96
C GLN A 39 3.85 32.21 8.24
N PRO A 40 2.82 32.81 8.87
CA PRO A 40 1.58 32.09 9.19
C PRO A 40 0.86 31.62 7.93
N VAL A 41 0.96 32.37 6.83
CA VAL A 41 0.35 32.02 5.53
C VAL A 41 0.98 30.75 4.95
N ALA A 42 2.31 30.63 4.97
CA ALA A 42 2.99 29.44 4.46
C ALA A 42 2.64 28.19 5.30
N THR A 43 2.59 28.35 6.62
CA THR A 43 2.21 27.27 7.55
C THR A 43 0.74 26.86 7.36
N ALA A 44 -0.15 27.83 7.13
CA ALA A 44 -1.56 27.55 6.85
C ALA A 44 -1.72 26.78 5.54
N CYS A 45 -1.03 27.16 4.46
CA CYS A 45 -1.05 26.42 3.20
C CYS A 45 -0.48 24.99 3.33
N GLU A 46 0.58 24.80 4.12
CA GLU A 46 1.19 23.48 4.39
C GLU A 46 0.22 22.52 5.07
N ILE A 47 -0.71 23.02 5.88
CA ILE A 47 -1.75 22.22 6.55
C ILE A 47 -3.02 22.11 5.69
N LEU A 48 -3.40 23.19 5.01
CA LEU A 48 -4.62 23.24 4.19
C LEU A 48 -4.53 22.34 2.97
N VAL A 49 -3.37 22.24 2.32
CA VAL A 49 -3.21 21.38 1.13
C VAL A 49 -3.50 19.91 1.43
N PRO A 50 -2.83 19.24 2.39
CA PRO A 50 -3.10 17.83 2.67
C PRO A 50 -4.51 17.62 3.22
N THR A 51 -5.04 18.51 4.06
CA THR A 51 -6.39 18.39 4.60
C THR A 51 -7.46 18.55 3.51
N PHE A 52 -7.27 19.48 2.58
CA PHE A 52 -8.15 19.66 1.43
C PHE A 52 -8.23 18.39 0.57
N PHE A 53 -7.08 17.78 0.25
CA PHE A 53 -7.07 16.55 -0.54
C PHE A 53 -7.72 15.36 0.19
N ILE A 54 -7.52 15.24 1.50
CA ILE A 54 -8.18 14.21 2.31
C ILE A 54 -9.71 14.39 2.27
N LEU A 55 -10.20 15.63 2.43
CA LEU A 55 -11.63 15.92 2.38
C LEU A 55 -12.20 15.68 0.98
N LEU A 56 -11.49 16.11 -0.07
CA LEU A 56 -11.92 15.93 -1.46
C LEU A 56 -12.02 14.45 -1.83
N LEU A 57 -11.01 13.64 -1.49
CA LEU A 57 -11.04 12.20 -1.72
C LEU A 57 -12.11 11.51 -0.86
N GLY A 58 -12.31 11.98 0.37
CA GLY A 58 -13.38 11.49 1.25
C GLY A 58 -14.78 11.74 0.67
N LEU A 59 -15.02 12.95 0.14
CA LEU A 59 -16.28 13.28 -0.53
C LEU A 59 -16.46 12.49 -1.82
N LEU A 60 -15.41 12.32 -2.62
CA LEU A 60 -15.46 11.50 -3.83
C LEU A 60 -15.83 10.05 -3.50
N LYS A 61 -15.31 9.51 -2.39
CA LYS A 61 -15.65 8.17 -1.91
C LYS A 61 -17.13 8.03 -1.55
N LEU A 62 -17.80 9.09 -1.09
CA LEU A 62 -19.25 9.03 -0.80
C LEU A 62 -20.11 8.93 -2.06
N ILE A 63 -19.59 9.37 -3.21
CA ILE A 63 -20.31 9.32 -4.49
C ILE A 63 -20.14 7.95 -5.15
N THR A 64 -19.06 7.24 -4.84
CA THR A 64 -18.83 5.88 -5.34
C THR A 64 -19.62 4.87 -4.53
N GLU A 65 -20.54 4.15 -5.18
CA GLU A 65 -21.24 3.03 -4.59
C GLU A 65 -20.27 1.87 -4.32
N THR A 66 -20.24 1.39 -3.08
CA THR A 66 -19.55 0.15 -2.74
C THR A 66 -20.43 -1.01 -3.14
N VAL A 67 -20.08 -1.70 -4.23
CA VAL A 67 -20.74 -2.96 -4.59
C VAL A 67 -20.28 -4.03 -3.60
N ASP A 68 -21.17 -4.39 -2.67
CA ASP A 68 -20.94 -5.52 -1.77
C ASP A 68 -20.99 -6.80 -2.59
N VAL A 69 -19.82 -7.41 -2.76
CA VAL A 69 -19.66 -8.68 -3.47
C VAL A 69 -19.91 -9.82 -2.47
N PRO A 70 -20.97 -10.64 -2.65
CA PRO A 70 -21.21 -11.79 -1.80
C PRO A 70 -20.07 -12.80 -1.88
N ALA A 71 -19.79 -13.49 -0.77
CA ALA A 71 -18.90 -14.64 -0.79
C ALA A 71 -19.48 -15.71 -1.74
N GLY A 72 -18.71 -16.14 -2.74
CA GLY A 72 -19.17 -17.09 -3.77
C GLY A 72 -19.55 -16.48 -5.12
N TRP A 73 -19.47 -15.15 -5.30
CA TRP A 73 -19.75 -14.48 -6.59
C TRP A 73 -18.84 -14.90 -7.77
N SER A 74 -17.82 -15.72 -7.51
CA SER A 74 -16.97 -16.32 -8.54
C SER A 74 -17.28 -17.80 -8.83
N ASP A 75 -18.25 -18.42 -8.15
CA ASP A 75 -18.40 -19.89 -8.11
C ASP A 75 -19.77 -20.41 -8.58
N ASP A 76 -20.74 -19.54 -8.89
CA ASP A 76 -22.05 -20.01 -9.34
C ASP A 76 -22.14 -20.15 -10.87
N ALA A 77 -22.39 -21.39 -11.29
CA ALA A 77 -22.51 -21.87 -12.67
C ALA A 77 -23.77 -21.38 -13.42
N ASP A 78 -24.52 -20.41 -12.88
CA ASP A 78 -25.79 -19.97 -13.45
C ASP A 78 -25.60 -18.72 -14.34
N ASN A 79 -25.64 -18.94 -15.65
CA ASN A 79 -25.28 -17.99 -16.72
C ASN A 79 -26.26 -16.80 -16.91
N THR A 80 -27.10 -16.50 -15.91
CA THR A 80 -28.21 -15.52 -16.05
C THR A 80 -27.95 -14.19 -15.33
N ALA A 81 -26.88 -14.07 -14.53
CA ALA A 81 -26.39 -12.82 -13.97
C ALA A 81 -25.00 -12.47 -14.55
N GLY A 82 -24.72 -11.17 -14.73
CA GLY A 82 -23.55 -10.65 -15.46
C GLY A 82 -22.29 -11.49 -15.36
N THR A 83 -21.97 -12.21 -16.43
CA THR A 83 -20.92 -13.22 -16.48
C THR A 83 -19.54 -12.56 -16.42
N ARG A 84 -18.90 -12.61 -15.25
CA ARG A 84 -17.50 -12.21 -15.07
C ARG A 84 -16.62 -13.43 -15.35
N TYR A 85 -16.44 -13.76 -16.62
CA TYR A 85 -15.44 -14.77 -16.99
C TYR A 85 -14.08 -14.32 -16.46
N ASN A 86 -13.43 -15.18 -15.67
CA ASN A 86 -12.03 -14.98 -15.33
C ASN A 86 -11.21 -15.07 -16.63
N LEU A 87 -10.24 -14.17 -16.82
CA LEU A 87 -9.24 -14.26 -17.90
C LEU A 87 -8.49 -15.61 -17.89
N PHE A 88 -8.52 -16.30 -16.75
CA PHE A 88 -7.92 -17.63 -16.54
C PHE A 88 -8.90 -18.80 -16.61
N GLN A 89 -10.17 -18.58 -16.98
CA GLN A 89 -11.15 -19.66 -17.10
C GLN A 89 -10.77 -20.59 -18.26
N PRO A 90 -10.38 -21.85 -18.02
CA PRO A 90 -9.93 -22.75 -19.08
C PRO A 90 -11.10 -23.31 -19.90
N THR A 91 -12.32 -23.25 -19.38
CA THR A 91 -13.52 -23.91 -19.91
C THR A 91 -14.56 -22.85 -20.28
N GLY A 92 -15.13 -22.90 -21.49
CA GLY A 92 -16.27 -22.03 -21.78
C GLY A 92 -16.74 -21.90 -23.22
N GLN A 93 -16.26 -22.75 -24.14
CA GLN A 93 -16.92 -22.99 -25.42
C GLN A 93 -17.06 -24.49 -25.67
N GLU A 94 -18.28 -24.93 -25.95
CA GLU A 94 -18.58 -26.26 -26.45
C GLU A 94 -18.91 -26.13 -27.94
N ILE A 95 -18.22 -26.89 -28.79
CA ILE A 95 -18.54 -27.01 -30.22
C ILE A 95 -19.04 -28.44 -30.40
N GLU A 96 -20.26 -28.60 -30.93
CA GLU A 96 -20.99 -29.88 -31.08
C GLU A 96 -20.15 -31.03 -31.70
N TRP A 97 -19.16 -30.69 -32.53
CA TRP A 97 -18.33 -31.66 -33.27
C TRP A 97 -16.96 -31.92 -32.64
N VAL A 98 -16.67 -31.33 -31.49
CA VAL A 98 -15.41 -31.50 -30.75
C VAL A 98 -15.75 -31.95 -29.34
N ASP A 99 -15.43 -33.21 -29.04
CA ASP A 99 -15.77 -33.89 -27.78
C ASP A 99 -14.85 -33.48 -26.61
N THR A 100 -14.30 -32.26 -26.67
CA THR A 100 -13.35 -31.71 -25.70
C THR A 100 -13.73 -30.28 -25.36
N ASP A 101 -13.72 -29.92 -24.09
CA ASP A 101 -13.96 -28.55 -23.67
C ASP A 101 -12.92 -27.60 -24.27
N LEU A 102 -13.39 -26.64 -25.08
CA LEU A 102 -12.53 -25.67 -25.72
C LEU A 102 -12.37 -24.42 -24.85
N PRO A 103 -11.18 -23.81 -24.87
CA PRO A 103 -10.94 -22.58 -24.13
C PRO A 103 -11.74 -21.44 -24.74
N LYS A 104 -12.48 -20.72 -23.89
CA LYS A 104 -13.29 -19.57 -24.28
C LYS A 104 -12.49 -18.39 -24.87
N PHE A 105 -11.21 -18.31 -24.53
CA PHE A 105 -10.28 -17.30 -25.03
C PHE A 105 -9.07 -17.98 -25.68
N ALA A 106 -8.76 -17.64 -26.94
CA ALA A 106 -7.67 -18.25 -27.71
C ALA A 106 -6.25 -17.94 -27.15
N LEU A 107 -6.14 -16.98 -26.23
CA LEU A 107 -4.89 -16.55 -25.59
C LEU A 107 -5.08 -16.53 -24.07
N HIS A 108 -4.78 -17.64 -23.39
CA HIS A 108 -4.82 -17.73 -21.92
C HIS A 108 -3.56 -17.12 -21.25
N GLU A 109 -3.05 -16.02 -21.81
CA GLU A 109 -1.78 -15.34 -21.51
C GLU A 109 -0.54 -15.78 -22.32
N SER A 110 0.35 -14.81 -22.58
CA SER A 110 1.68 -14.98 -23.20
C SER A 110 2.82 -15.00 -22.18
N THR A 111 2.51 -15.10 -20.89
CA THR A 111 3.47 -14.96 -19.77
C THR A 111 3.74 -16.29 -19.06
N MET A 112 5.01 -16.56 -18.75
CA MET A 112 5.50 -17.80 -18.13
C MET A 112 4.78 -18.15 -16.81
N THR A 113 4.41 -17.14 -16.02
CA THR A 113 3.68 -17.31 -14.76
C THR A 113 2.27 -17.86 -14.96
N GLY A 114 1.55 -17.41 -15.99
CA GLY A 114 0.22 -17.93 -16.33
C GLY A 114 0.27 -19.40 -16.78
N LEU A 115 1.32 -19.76 -17.53
CA LEU A 115 1.58 -21.13 -17.97
C LEU A 115 1.83 -22.07 -16.78
N MET A 116 2.64 -21.63 -15.80
CA MET A 116 2.89 -22.38 -14.57
C MET A 116 1.63 -22.56 -13.72
N LEU A 117 0.79 -21.52 -13.61
CA LEU A 117 -0.48 -21.60 -12.88
C LEU A 117 -1.46 -22.58 -13.54
N LYS A 118 -1.53 -22.58 -14.87
CA LYS A 118 -2.36 -23.52 -15.63
C LYS A 118 -1.92 -24.96 -15.43
N LEU A 119 -0.62 -25.24 -15.55
CA LEU A 119 -0.09 -26.59 -15.31
C LEU A 119 -0.32 -27.04 -13.86
N GLY A 120 -0.21 -26.12 -12.90
CA GLY A 120 -0.53 -26.39 -11.50
C GLY A 120 -2.00 -26.76 -11.28
N ARG A 121 -2.93 -26.09 -11.98
CA ARG A 121 -4.35 -26.45 -11.91
C ARG A 121 -4.65 -27.78 -12.58
N GLN A 122 -4.08 -28.01 -13.77
CA GLN A 122 -4.27 -29.27 -14.49
C GLN A 122 -3.76 -30.47 -13.69
N SER A 123 -2.72 -30.32 -12.88
CA SER A 123 -2.24 -31.37 -11.97
C SER A 123 -3.22 -31.75 -10.85
N ILE A 124 -4.23 -30.92 -10.58
CA ILE A 124 -5.23 -31.17 -9.53
C ILE A 124 -6.49 -31.80 -10.12
N ASP A 125 -6.81 -31.46 -11.36
CA ASP A 125 -8.03 -31.88 -12.05
C ASP A 125 -7.87 -33.24 -12.80
N ASP A 126 -6.63 -33.74 -12.98
CA ASP A 126 -6.26 -35.11 -13.44
C ASP A 126 -6.02 -36.07 -12.26
#